data_AF-A0A9E5HC87-F1
#
_entry.id   AF-A0A9E5HC87-F1
#
_cell.length_a   1.000
_cell.length_b   1.000
_cell.length_c   1.000
_cell.angle_alpha   90.00
_cell.angle_beta   90.00
_cell.angle_gamma   90.00
#
_symmetry.space_group_name_H-M   'P 1'
#
loop_
_entity.id
_entity.type
_entity.pdbx_description
1 polymer ?
#
loop_
_entity_poly.entity_id
_entity_poly.type
_entity_poly.pdbx_seq_one_letter_code
_entity_poly.pdbx_strand_id
1 'polypeptide(L)'
;MTDFTMTTDADGIAVITWDCANKSMNVLNWDALRTLDGFIDTVIADEAVKGAIITSGKKDFAAGMDLNVLADLRNASGDNPAQGMFDGVMQMHHILRKIERAGIDAKTNKGGKPIVSVLPGTALGIGLEIPLATHRIFAANNPKAKIGLPEIMVGIFPGAGGTTRLVRKLGAMAASPYLLEGKTLAPAKAKGAGIIDVVSDDPMSEARE
;
A
#
# COMPACT_ATOMS: atom_id res chain seq x y z
N MET A 1 14.37 -9.83 12.29
CA MET A 1 12.99 -10.27 11.95
C MET A 1 12.51 -9.30 10.89
N THR A 2 12.10 -9.79 9.73
CA THR A 2 11.63 -8.93 8.63
C THR A 2 10.27 -8.36 8.98
N ASP A 3 10.03 -7.09 8.63
CA ASP A 3 8.74 -6.44 8.93
C ASP A 3 7.59 -7.07 8.15
N PHE A 4 7.87 -7.69 7.00
CA PHE A 4 6.89 -8.50 6.27
C PHE A 4 7.15 -10.00 6.48
N THR A 5 6.07 -10.76 6.60
CA THR A 5 6.05 -12.22 6.55
C THR A 5 5.02 -12.68 5.51
N MET A 6 5.18 -13.90 4.98
CA MET A 6 4.24 -14.47 4.03
C MET A 6 3.96 -15.93 4.38
N THR A 7 2.69 -16.31 4.34
CA THR A 7 2.23 -17.70 4.39
C THR A 7 1.28 -17.97 3.24
N THR A 8 1.27 -19.18 2.71
CA THR A 8 0.29 -19.61 1.70
C THR A 8 -0.57 -20.69 2.32
N ASP A 9 -1.89 -20.55 2.24
CA ASP A 9 -2.82 -21.55 2.75
C ASP A 9 -3.13 -22.65 1.72
N ALA A 10 -3.98 -23.60 2.14
CA ALA A 10 -4.38 -24.74 1.32
C ALA A 10 -5.18 -24.36 0.07
N ASP A 11 -5.78 -23.17 0.02
CA ASP A 11 -6.53 -22.69 -1.14
C ASP A 11 -5.63 -22.02 -2.18
N GLY A 12 -4.35 -21.82 -1.85
CA GLY A 12 -3.36 -21.14 -2.69
C GLY A 12 -3.38 -19.63 -2.54
N ILE A 13 -3.90 -19.09 -1.44
CA ILE A 13 -3.91 -17.65 -1.17
C ILE A 13 -2.68 -17.31 -0.33
N ALA A 14 -1.81 -16.45 -0.86
CA ALA A 14 -0.67 -15.92 -0.13
C ALA A 14 -1.10 -14.76 0.77
N VAL A 15 -0.87 -14.86 2.08
CA VAL A 15 -1.13 -13.79 3.05
C VAL A 15 0.19 -13.14 3.43
N ILE A 16 0.40 -11.91 2.94
CA ILE A 16 1.55 -11.07 3.24
C ILE A 16 1.17 -10.16 4.43
N THR A 17 1.79 -10.40 5.59
CA THR A 17 1.48 -9.67 6.82
C THR A 17 2.61 -8.69 7.16
N TRP A 18 2.26 -7.41 7.27
CA TRP A 18 3.14 -6.36 7.77
C TRP A 18 3.04 -6.25 9.30
N ASP A 19 4.13 -6.51 10.00
CA ASP A 19 4.23 -6.40 11.45
C ASP A 19 5.62 -5.93 11.89
N CYS A 20 5.83 -4.61 11.94
CA CYS A 20 7.07 -4.04 12.45
C CYS A 20 7.28 -4.43 13.92
N ALA A 21 8.31 -5.25 14.19
CA ALA A 21 8.64 -5.66 15.55
C ALA A 21 8.99 -4.44 16.42
N ASN A 22 8.56 -4.44 17.68
CA ASN A 22 8.83 -3.39 18.67
C ASN A 22 8.32 -1.98 18.30
N LYS A 23 7.46 -1.84 17.28
CA LYS A 23 6.75 -0.60 16.95
C LYS A 23 5.25 -0.77 17.20
N SER A 24 4.60 0.30 17.66
CA SER A 24 3.15 0.31 17.87
C SER A 24 2.36 0.43 16.56
N MET A 25 3.01 0.89 15.49
CA MET A 25 2.46 1.06 14.15
C MET A 25 3.47 0.59 13.10
N ASN A 26 2.98 0.09 11.98
CA ASN A 26 3.82 -0.18 10.82
C ASN A 26 4.27 1.11 10.17
N VAL A 27 5.57 1.18 9.86
CA VAL A 27 6.21 2.29 9.15
C VAL A 27 7.17 1.74 8.10
N LEU A 28 7.10 2.24 6.88
CA LEU A 28 7.89 1.68 5.78
C LEU A 28 9.36 2.08 5.90
N ASN A 29 10.24 1.09 5.80
CA ASN A 29 11.68 1.25 5.56
C ASN A 29 12.09 0.47 4.30
N TRP A 30 13.34 0.66 3.86
CA TRP A 30 13.85 0.02 2.64
C TRP A 30 13.91 -1.51 2.73
N ASP A 31 14.23 -2.08 3.88
CA ASP A 31 14.31 -3.53 4.04
C ASP A 31 12.92 -4.17 3.98
N ALA A 32 11.93 -3.53 4.59
CA ALA A 32 10.52 -3.92 4.51
C ALA A 32 10.02 -3.86 3.06
N LEU A 33 10.34 -2.78 2.34
CA LEU A 33 9.96 -2.62 0.93
C LEU A 33 10.60 -3.68 0.02
N ARG A 34 11.89 -3.99 0.21
CA ARG A 34 12.58 -5.06 -0.53
C ARG A 34 12.00 -6.44 -0.20
N THR A 35 11.64 -6.67 1.06
CA THR A 35 10.98 -7.93 1.49
C THR A 35 9.62 -8.09 0.80
N LEU A 36 8.81 -7.02 0.80
CA LEU A 36 7.55 -7.00 0.07
C LEU A 36 7.77 -7.30 -1.41
N ASP A 37 8.74 -6.65 -2.06
CA ASP A 37 9.06 -6.86 -3.47
C ASP A 37 9.36 -8.34 -3.80
N GLY A 38 10.18 -9.00 -2.98
CA GLY A 38 10.49 -10.42 -3.15
C GLY A 38 9.28 -11.34 -2.93
N PHE A 39 8.37 -11.00 -2.01
CA PHE A 39 7.12 -11.73 -1.86
C PHE A 39 6.20 -11.55 -3.06
N ILE A 40 6.15 -10.36 -3.67
CA ILE A 40 5.39 -10.14 -4.90
C ILE A 40 5.99 -10.95 -6.06
N ASP A 41 7.31 -11.05 -6.15
CA ASP A 41 7.97 -11.94 -7.13
C ASP A 41 7.57 -13.40 -6.91
N THR A 42 7.53 -13.85 -5.66
CA THR A 42 7.11 -15.22 -5.30
C THR A 42 5.64 -15.46 -5.67
N VAL A 43 4.75 -14.51 -5.32
CA VAL A 43 3.33 -14.57 -5.67
C VAL A 43 3.14 -14.69 -7.18
N ILE A 44 3.89 -13.92 -7.98
CA ILE A 44 3.78 -13.96 -9.44
C ILE A 44 4.30 -15.28 -10.00
N ALA A 45 5.47 -15.75 -9.54
CA ALA A 45 6.17 -16.89 -10.12
C ALA A 45 5.59 -18.27 -9.73
N ASP A 46 5.05 -18.43 -8.52
CA ASP A 46 4.60 -19.73 -8.01
C ASP A 46 3.21 -20.11 -8.55
N GLU A 47 3.12 -21.13 -9.42
CA GLU A 47 1.87 -21.60 -10.01
C GLU A 47 0.84 -22.09 -8.97
N ALA A 48 1.27 -22.50 -7.78
CA ALA A 48 0.37 -22.91 -6.70
C ALA A 48 -0.34 -21.71 -6.05
N VAL A 49 0.24 -20.51 -6.14
CA VAL A 49 -0.35 -19.28 -5.61
C VAL A 49 -1.36 -18.72 -6.63
N LYS A 50 -2.62 -18.60 -6.21
CA LYS A 50 -3.71 -18.06 -7.04
C LYS A 50 -3.88 -16.55 -6.90
N GLY A 51 -3.44 -15.98 -5.78
CA GLY A 51 -3.58 -14.57 -5.46
C GLY A 51 -2.96 -14.24 -4.11
N ALA A 52 -2.96 -12.96 -3.74
CA ALA A 52 -2.39 -12.52 -2.48
C ALA A 52 -3.24 -11.48 -1.74
N ILE A 53 -3.18 -11.54 -0.41
CA ILE A 53 -3.73 -10.55 0.51
C ILE A 53 -2.56 -9.86 1.21
N ILE A 54 -2.48 -8.53 1.12
CA ILE A 54 -1.57 -7.72 1.92
C ILE A 54 -2.34 -7.19 3.13
N THR A 55 -1.90 -7.51 4.34
CA THR A 55 -2.57 -7.11 5.59
C THR A 55 -1.56 -6.69 6.65
N SER A 56 -2.05 -6.31 7.82
CA SER A 56 -1.25 -5.90 8.97
C SER A 56 -1.46 -6.83 10.16
N GLY A 57 -0.38 -7.14 10.87
CA GLY A 57 -0.41 -7.84 12.16
C GLY A 57 -0.74 -6.91 13.34
N LYS A 58 -0.95 -5.61 13.08
CA LYS A 58 -1.31 -4.59 14.06
C LYS A 58 -2.81 -4.26 13.99
N LYS A 59 -3.32 -3.54 15.00
CA LYS A 59 -4.70 -3.00 15.02
C LYS A 59 -5.00 -2.00 13.89
N ASP A 60 -3.97 -1.34 13.38
CA ASP A 60 -4.01 -0.38 12.28
C ASP A 60 -3.16 -0.92 11.13
N PHE A 61 -3.37 -0.45 9.91
CA PHE A 61 -2.60 -0.94 8.77
C PHE A 61 -1.19 -0.36 8.77
N ALA A 62 -1.05 0.95 8.63
CA ALA A 62 0.22 1.68 8.70
C ALA A 62 -0.01 3.20 8.82
N ALA A 63 0.96 3.90 9.41
CA ALA A 63 0.86 5.33 9.70
C ALA A 63 1.70 6.24 8.78
N GLY A 64 2.49 5.66 7.88
CA GLY A 64 3.37 6.41 7.00
C GLY A 64 4.73 5.75 6.82
N MET A 65 5.68 6.53 6.30
CA MET A 65 7.07 6.12 6.12
C MET A 65 7.89 6.43 7.37
N ASP A 66 8.94 5.66 7.64
CA ASP A 66 9.91 5.99 8.68
C ASP A 66 10.66 7.27 8.30
N LEU A 67 10.71 8.26 9.20
CA LEU A 67 11.37 9.55 8.94
C LEU A 67 12.86 9.40 8.60
N ASN A 68 13.50 8.32 9.08
CA ASN A 68 14.89 8.04 8.73
C ASN A 68 15.05 7.72 7.23
N VAL A 69 14.04 7.16 6.56
CA VAL A 69 14.08 6.92 5.11
C VAL A 69 14.21 8.25 4.34
N LEU A 70 13.50 9.29 4.77
CA LEU A 70 13.59 10.61 4.15
C LEU A 70 14.97 11.24 4.38
N ALA A 71 15.53 11.05 5.58
CA ALA A 71 16.89 11.50 5.89
C ALA A 71 17.94 10.76 5.05
N ASP A 72 17.80 9.44 4.92
CA ASP A 72 18.69 8.58 4.14
C ASP A 72 18.64 8.95 2.66
N LEU A 73 17.44 9.16 2.09
CA LEU A 73 17.27 9.58 0.70
C LEU A 73 17.99 10.89 0.39
N ARG A 74 17.88 11.87 1.30
CA ARG A 74 18.58 13.15 1.17
C ARG A 74 20.11 12.96 1.21
N ASN A 75 20.59 12.10 2.11
CA ASN A 75 22.02 11.93 2.35
C ASN A 75 22.69 11.00 1.32
N ALA A 76 21.94 10.09 0.69
CA ALA A 76 22.45 9.06 -0.20
C ALA A 76 23.04 9.60 -1.51
N SER A 77 22.75 10.85 -1.89
CA SER A 77 23.11 11.38 -3.21
C SER A 77 24.32 12.33 -3.22
N GLY A 78 25.03 12.48 -2.10
CA GLY A 78 26.18 13.38 -2.00
C GLY A 78 25.86 14.78 -2.51
N ASP A 79 26.52 15.18 -3.61
CA ASP A 79 26.39 16.50 -4.22
C ASP A 79 25.09 16.74 -5.02
N ASN A 80 24.28 15.70 -5.28
CA ASN A 80 23.01 15.83 -6.01
C ASN A 80 21.81 15.19 -5.29
N PRO A 81 21.38 15.74 -4.14
CA PRO A 81 20.28 15.21 -3.30
C PRO A 81 18.94 15.05 -4.04
N ALA A 82 18.70 15.84 -5.09
CA ALA A 82 17.48 15.72 -5.89
C ALA A 82 17.43 14.41 -6.67
N GLN A 83 18.56 13.95 -7.19
CA GLN A 83 18.63 12.72 -8.00
C GLN A 83 18.35 11.48 -7.15
N GLY A 84 18.99 11.30 -5.99
CA GLY A 84 18.71 10.10 -5.20
C GLY A 84 17.35 10.12 -4.52
N MET A 85 16.79 11.30 -4.24
CA MET A 85 15.36 11.40 -3.88
C MET A 85 14.48 10.88 -5.01
N PHE A 86 14.72 11.33 -6.25
CA PHE A 86 13.99 10.86 -7.42
C PHE A 86 14.15 9.35 -7.63
N ASP A 87 15.38 8.83 -7.57
CA ASP A 87 15.67 7.41 -7.78
C ASP A 87 14.99 6.53 -6.73
N GLY A 88 15.04 6.95 -5.46
CA GLY A 88 14.35 6.24 -4.39
C GLY A 88 12.82 6.25 -4.55
N VAL A 89 12.25 7.39 -4.93
CA VAL A 89 10.82 7.46 -5.26
C VAL A 89 10.49 6.55 -6.44
N MET A 90 11.30 6.56 -7.50
CA MET A 90 11.11 5.69 -8.66
C MET A 90 11.22 4.20 -8.30
N GLN A 91 12.11 3.83 -7.38
CA GLN A 91 12.17 2.47 -6.86
C GLN A 91 10.85 2.04 -6.21
N MET A 92 10.23 2.91 -5.40
CA MET A 92 8.89 2.64 -4.85
C MET A 92 7.85 2.51 -5.95
N HIS A 93 7.87 3.38 -6.96
CA HIS A 93 6.96 3.27 -8.11
C HIS A 93 7.09 1.93 -8.83
N HIS A 94 8.31 1.43 -9.04
CA HIS A 94 8.53 0.14 -9.68
C HIS A 94 7.91 -1.01 -8.90
N ILE A 95 8.08 -1.03 -7.57
CA ILE A 95 7.54 -2.08 -6.69
C ILE A 95 6.01 -1.98 -6.64
N LEU A 96 5.44 -0.79 -6.42
CA LEU A 96 3.98 -0.62 -6.39
C LEU A 96 3.37 -0.90 -7.77
N ARG A 97 4.06 -0.58 -8.87
CA ARG A 97 3.61 -0.96 -10.22
C ARG A 97 3.70 -2.46 -10.45
N LYS A 98 4.67 -3.17 -9.85
CA LYS A 98 4.73 -4.64 -9.88
C LYS A 98 3.51 -5.25 -9.19
N ILE A 99 3.10 -4.73 -8.04
CA ILE A 99 1.86 -5.13 -7.34
C ILE A 99 0.64 -4.93 -8.25
N GLU A 100 0.52 -3.76 -8.87
CA GLU A 100 -0.62 -3.41 -9.72
C GLU A 100 -0.65 -4.20 -11.05
N ARG A 101 0.53 -4.60 -11.55
CA ARG A 101 0.64 -5.44 -12.74
C ARG A 101 0.47 -6.91 -12.41
N ALA A 102 0.88 -7.38 -11.24
CA ALA A 102 0.73 -8.75 -10.75
C ALA A 102 0.93 -9.87 -11.80
N GLY A 103 1.91 -9.73 -12.70
CA GLY A 103 2.17 -10.70 -13.76
C GLY A 103 1.28 -10.60 -15.01
N ILE A 104 0.41 -9.59 -15.13
CA ILE A 104 -0.36 -9.28 -16.34
C ILE A 104 0.60 -9.04 -17.50
N ASP A 105 0.38 -9.75 -18.61
CA ASP A 105 1.14 -9.58 -19.84
C ASP A 105 0.98 -8.16 -20.40
N ALA A 106 2.11 -7.51 -20.71
CA ALA A 106 2.14 -6.10 -21.11
C ALA A 106 1.52 -5.84 -22.48
N LYS A 107 1.48 -6.84 -23.37
CA LYS A 107 0.96 -6.69 -24.74
C LYS A 107 -0.55 -6.90 -24.80
N THR A 108 -1.04 -7.88 -24.06
CA THR A 108 -2.44 -8.32 -24.10
C THR A 108 -3.29 -7.76 -22.96
N ASN A 109 -2.66 -7.25 -21.90
CA ASN A 109 -3.32 -6.90 -20.64
C ASN A 109 -4.17 -8.04 -20.06
N LYS A 110 -3.71 -9.30 -20.23
CA LYS A 110 -4.36 -10.50 -19.71
C LYS A 110 -3.43 -11.27 -18.76
N GLY A 111 -4.04 -12.17 -17.99
CA GLY A 111 -3.34 -12.98 -17.00
C GLY A 111 -3.11 -12.21 -15.70
N GLY A 112 -2.06 -12.61 -14.99
CA GLY A 112 -1.73 -12.10 -13.66
C GLY A 112 -2.58 -12.70 -12.55
N LYS A 113 -2.30 -12.29 -11.31
CA LYS A 113 -2.91 -12.81 -10.09
C LYS A 113 -3.57 -11.67 -9.30
N PRO A 114 -4.80 -11.84 -8.78
CA PRO A 114 -5.40 -10.84 -7.92
C PRO A 114 -4.56 -10.64 -6.66
N ILE A 115 -4.27 -9.37 -6.38
CA ILE A 115 -3.65 -8.92 -5.14
C ILE A 115 -4.59 -7.90 -4.51
N VAL A 116 -4.97 -8.11 -3.26
CA VAL A 116 -5.90 -7.24 -2.52
C VAL A 116 -5.27 -6.78 -1.21
N SER A 117 -5.78 -5.70 -0.64
CA SER A 117 -5.38 -5.25 0.69
C SER A 117 -6.50 -5.37 1.70
N VAL A 118 -6.17 -5.76 2.93
CA VAL A 118 -7.08 -5.78 4.07
C VAL A 118 -6.55 -4.81 5.13
N LEU A 119 -7.33 -3.77 5.42
CA LEU A 119 -7.01 -2.72 6.38
C LEU A 119 -7.74 -2.98 7.71
N PRO A 120 -7.06 -3.47 8.76
CA PRO A 120 -7.71 -3.67 10.07
C PRO A 120 -8.07 -2.34 10.76
N GLY A 121 -7.43 -1.24 10.35
CA GLY A 121 -7.67 0.09 10.91
C GLY A 121 -7.06 1.20 10.06
N THR A 122 -6.41 2.16 10.72
CA THR A 122 -5.85 3.37 10.11
C THR A 122 -4.82 3.04 9.01
N ALA A 123 -4.95 3.72 7.87
CA ALA A 123 -4.07 3.59 6.71
C ALA A 123 -3.75 4.99 6.17
N LEU A 124 -2.55 5.50 6.48
CA LEU A 124 -2.12 6.85 6.12
C LEU A 124 -0.85 6.86 5.28
N GLY A 125 -0.81 7.76 4.31
CA GLY A 125 0.32 7.96 3.41
C GLY A 125 0.70 6.70 2.66
N ILE A 126 1.96 6.23 2.75
CA ILE A 126 2.39 4.94 2.17
C ILE A 126 1.52 3.75 2.62
N GLY A 127 0.92 3.85 3.81
CA GLY A 127 -0.05 2.90 4.32
C GLY A 127 -1.35 2.84 3.51
N LEU A 128 -1.66 3.87 2.73
CA LEU A 128 -2.73 3.87 1.71
C LEU A 128 -2.17 3.75 0.29
N GLU A 129 -0.95 4.23 -0.01
CA GLU A 129 -0.37 4.09 -1.35
C GLU A 129 -0.11 2.62 -1.75
N ILE A 130 0.31 1.77 -0.80
CA ILE A 130 0.41 0.31 -1.04
C ILE A 130 -0.97 -0.27 -1.38
N PRO A 131 -2.03 -0.06 -0.57
CA PRO A 131 -3.38 -0.49 -0.93
C PRO A 131 -3.89 0.05 -2.26
N LEU A 132 -3.61 1.32 -2.60
CA LEU A 132 -4.01 1.90 -3.88
C LEU A 132 -3.35 1.17 -5.07
N ALA A 133 -2.22 0.51 -4.86
CA ALA A 133 -1.57 -0.33 -5.88
C ALA A 133 -2.17 -1.73 -6.01
N THR A 134 -3.09 -2.13 -5.11
CA THR A 134 -3.79 -3.42 -5.18
C THR A 134 -5.12 -3.32 -5.94
N HIS A 135 -5.67 -4.46 -6.33
CA HIS A 135 -6.85 -4.53 -7.20
C HIS A 135 -8.16 -4.24 -6.45
N ARG A 136 -8.20 -4.55 -5.15
CA ARG A 136 -9.29 -4.20 -4.24
C ARG A 136 -8.77 -3.92 -2.84
N ILE A 137 -9.42 -2.97 -2.16
CA ILE A 137 -9.12 -2.56 -0.79
C ILE A 137 -10.33 -2.84 0.09
N PHE A 138 -10.14 -3.76 1.04
CA PHE A 138 -11.09 -4.11 2.09
C PHE A 138 -10.65 -3.42 3.37
N ALA A 139 -11.60 -2.93 4.16
CA ALA A 139 -11.33 -2.34 5.46
C ALA A 139 -12.27 -2.92 6.51
N ALA A 140 -11.77 -3.05 7.74
CA ALA A 140 -12.61 -3.34 8.89
C ALA A 140 -13.60 -2.19 9.13
N ASN A 141 -14.78 -2.53 9.61
CA ASN A 141 -15.78 -1.57 10.09
C ASN A 141 -15.32 -0.91 11.39
N ASN A 142 -14.39 0.03 11.27
CA ASN A 142 -13.78 0.74 12.38
C ASN A 142 -14.00 2.25 12.23
N PRO A 143 -15.02 2.84 12.87
CA PRO A 143 -15.32 4.27 12.73
C PRO A 143 -14.22 5.19 13.29
N LYS A 144 -13.26 4.65 14.06
CA LYS A 144 -12.11 5.39 14.59
C LYS A 144 -10.90 5.39 13.64
N ALA A 145 -10.87 4.49 12.66
CA ALA A 145 -9.79 4.42 11.69
C ALA A 145 -9.78 5.66 10.79
N LYS A 146 -8.58 6.07 10.36
CA LYS A 146 -8.40 7.15 9.39
C LYS A 146 -7.74 6.61 8.13
N ILE A 147 -8.35 6.89 6.98
CA ILE A 147 -7.85 6.51 5.66
C ILE A 147 -7.63 7.78 4.86
N GLY A 148 -6.41 7.99 4.35
CA GLY A 148 -6.09 9.15 3.52
C GLY A 148 -4.60 9.38 3.29
N LEU A 149 -4.28 10.48 2.61
CA LEU A 149 -2.93 10.88 2.22
C LEU A 149 -2.59 12.27 2.83
N PRO A 150 -2.27 12.34 4.14
CA PRO A 150 -2.08 13.62 4.84
C PRO A 150 -0.69 14.24 4.64
N GLU A 151 0.09 13.81 3.64
CA GLU A 151 1.46 14.29 3.37
C GLU A 151 1.58 15.81 3.25
N ILE A 152 0.57 16.47 2.69
CA ILE A 152 0.55 17.94 2.54
C ILE A 152 0.67 18.67 3.89
N MET A 153 0.22 18.03 4.97
CA MET A 153 0.30 18.57 6.33
C MET A 153 1.74 18.70 6.84
N VAL A 154 2.70 18.03 6.19
CA VAL A 154 4.13 18.12 6.50
C VAL A 154 4.94 18.69 5.33
N GLY A 155 4.28 19.34 4.36
CA GLY A 155 4.94 20.03 3.25
C GLY A 155 5.45 19.12 2.14
N ILE A 156 4.96 17.87 2.05
CA ILE A 156 5.27 16.94 0.96
C ILE A 156 3.98 16.47 0.28
N PHE A 157 4.08 15.59 -0.71
CA PHE A 157 2.93 15.00 -1.39
C PHE A 157 3.06 13.47 -1.43
N PRO A 158 1.96 12.71 -1.62
CA PRO A 158 2.02 11.25 -1.71
C PRO A 158 2.73 10.83 -3.00
N GLY A 159 4.03 10.58 -2.84
CA GLY A 159 5.02 10.47 -3.89
C GLY A 159 5.26 9.06 -4.43
N ALA A 160 4.87 8.00 -3.72
CA ALA A 160 5.02 6.61 -4.19
C ALA A 160 3.91 6.20 -5.19
N GLY A 161 3.08 7.16 -5.62
CA GLY A 161 2.06 7.00 -6.64
C GLY A 161 0.64 7.23 -6.14
N GLY A 162 0.44 7.60 -4.88
CA GLY A 162 -0.87 7.93 -4.29
C GLY A 162 -1.57 9.05 -5.03
N THR A 163 -0.84 10.12 -5.37
CA THR A 163 -1.36 11.21 -6.23
C THR A 163 -1.92 10.66 -7.54
N THR A 164 -1.14 9.85 -8.24
CA THR A 164 -1.50 9.28 -9.55
C THR A 164 -2.69 8.33 -9.45
N ARG A 165 -2.63 7.35 -8.54
CA ARG A 165 -3.66 6.31 -8.43
C ARG A 165 -4.98 6.87 -7.93
N LEU A 166 -4.95 7.78 -6.96
CA LEU A 166 -6.17 8.39 -6.44
C LEU A 166 -6.86 9.28 -7.49
N VAL A 167 -6.09 10.06 -8.26
CA VAL A 167 -6.63 10.83 -9.40
C VAL A 167 -7.18 9.91 -10.49
N ARG A 168 -6.55 8.77 -10.76
CA ARG A 168 -7.09 7.79 -11.72
C ARG A 168 -8.37 7.12 -11.23
N LYS A 169 -8.51 6.90 -9.92
CA LYS A 169 -9.68 6.26 -9.31
C LYS A 169 -10.87 7.23 -9.20
N LEU A 170 -10.64 8.49 -8.83
CA LEU A 170 -11.69 9.45 -8.51
C LEU A 170 -11.89 10.58 -9.55
N GLY A 171 -10.90 10.81 -10.40
CA GLY A 171 -10.77 12.05 -11.17
C GLY A 171 -10.15 13.18 -10.33
N ALA A 172 -9.60 14.19 -11.01
CA ALA A 172 -8.80 15.24 -10.37
C ALA A 172 -9.60 16.04 -9.33
N MET A 173 -10.84 16.43 -9.64
CA MET A 173 -11.67 17.24 -8.76
C MET A 173 -12.11 16.49 -7.50
N ALA A 174 -12.49 15.22 -7.61
CA ALA A 174 -12.90 14.45 -6.44
C ALA A 174 -11.70 14.02 -5.58
N ALA A 175 -10.51 13.86 -6.17
CA ALA A 175 -9.28 13.56 -5.44
C ALA A 175 -8.72 14.77 -4.68
N SER A 176 -9.03 16.00 -5.10
CA SER A 176 -8.37 17.22 -4.60
C SER A 176 -8.43 17.42 -3.09
N PRO A 177 -9.54 17.18 -2.36
CA PRO A 177 -9.57 17.40 -0.91
C PRO A 177 -8.64 16.43 -0.17
N TYR A 178 -8.42 15.23 -0.71
CA TYR A 178 -7.56 14.23 -0.11
C TYR A 178 -6.07 14.52 -0.36
N LEU A 179 -5.75 15.15 -1.49
CA LEU A 179 -4.37 15.44 -1.91
C LEU A 179 -3.88 16.83 -1.51
N LEU A 180 -4.75 17.85 -1.58
CA LEU A 180 -4.39 19.26 -1.37
C LEU A 180 -4.69 19.74 0.05
N GLU A 181 -5.63 19.09 0.75
CA GLU A 181 -5.99 19.43 2.14
C GLU A 181 -5.60 18.32 3.13
N GLY A 182 -5.14 17.16 2.64
CA GLY A 182 -4.78 16.01 3.49
C GLY A 182 -5.97 15.41 4.23
N LYS A 183 -7.19 15.56 3.68
CA LYS A 183 -8.42 15.06 4.30
C LYS A 183 -8.35 13.55 4.50
N THR A 184 -8.72 13.10 5.71
CA THR A 184 -8.84 11.68 6.04
C THR A 184 -10.29 11.31 6.33
N LEU A 185 -10.66 10.06 6.04
CA LEU A 185 -12.02 9.56 6.20
C LEU A 185 -12.05 8.28 7.05
N ALA A 186 -13.14 8.09 7.78
CA ALA A 186 -13.48 6.80 8.35
C ALA A 186 -13.84 5.79 7.23
N PRO A 187 -13.69 4.47 7.45
CA PRO A 187 -13.86 3.45 6.40
C PRO A 187 -15.15 3.58 5.60
N ALA A 188 -16.31 3.72 6.25
CA ALA A 188 -17.59 3.86 5.55
C ALA A 188 -17.64 5.07 4.59
N LYS A 189 -17.06 6.21 5.01
CA LYS A 189 -16.97 7.41 4.17
C LYS A 189 -15.91 7.24 3.07
N ALA A 190 -14.80 6.58 3.36
CA ALA A 190 -13.77 6.28 2.37
C ALA A 190 -14.32 5.39 1.24
N LYS A 191 -15.15 4.39 1.58
CA LYS A 191 -15.90 3.58 0.60
C LYS A 191 -16.88 4.42 -0.20
N GLY A 192 -17.70 5.24 0.48
CA GLY A 192 -18.66 6.13 -0.20
C GLY A 192 -18.00 7.16 -1.13
N ALA A 193 -16.77 7.56 -0.83
CA ALA A 193 -15.96 8.42 -1.68
C ALA A 193 -15.22 7.67 -2.81
N GLY A 194 -15.25 6.34 -2.83
CA GLY A 194 -14.54 5.51 -3.80
C GLY A 194 -13.03 5.39 -3.56
N ILE A 195 -12.52 5.70 -2.36
CA ILE A 195 -11.09 5.53 -2.02
C ILE A 195 -10.76 4.05 -1.79
N ILE A 196 -11.67 3.35 -1.11
CA ILE A 196 -11.60 1.91 -0.85
C ILE A 196 -12.87 1.24 -1.39
N ASP A 197 -12.88 -0.08 -1.48
CA ASP A 197 -13.93 -0.81 -2.19
C ASP A 197 -14.93 -1.48 -1.24
N VAL A 198 -14.45 -2.00 -0.10
CA VAL A 198 -15.28 -2.78 0.85
C VAL A 198 -15.02 -2.36 2.29
N VAL A 199 -16.09 -2.36 3.09
CA VAL A 199 -16.06 -2.20 4.55
C VAL A 199 -16.90 -3.33 5.13
N SER A 200 -16.30 -4.12 6.02
CA SER A 200 -16.91 -5.32 6.59
C SER A 200 -16.50 -5.52 8.05
N ASP A 201 -17.30 -6.26 8.81
CA ASP A 201 -16.93 -6.74 10.14
C ASP A 201 -15.93 -7.91 10.06
N ASP A 202 -15.85 -8.62 8.92
CA ASP A 202 -14.86 -9.66 8.63
C ASP A 202 -14.23 -9.48 7.24
N PRO A 203 -13.39 -8.43 7.06
CA PRO A 203 -12.81 -8.12 5.75
C PRO A 203 -11.80 -9.18 5.27
N MET A 204 -11.25 -10.00 6.17
CA MET A 204 -10.27 -11.02 5.81
C MET A 204 -10.94 -12.22 5.14
N SER A 205 -12.12 -12.61 5.63
CA SER A 205 -12.93 -13.64 4.99
C SER A 205 -13.43 -13.17 3.62
N GLU A 206 -14.00 -11.96 3.52
CA GLU A 206 -14.50 -11.43 2.25
C GLU A 206 -13.40 -11.21 1.19
N ALA A 207 -12.17 -10.95 1.61
CA ALA A 207 -11.03 -10.81 0.69
C ALA A 207 -10.58 -12.14 0.06
N ARG A 208 -11.04 -13.28 0.58
CA ARG A 208 -10.71 -14.63 0.09
C ARG A 208 -11.70 -15.16 -0.94
N GLU A 209 -12.90 -14.58 -1.01
CA GLU A 209 -13.95 -14.92 -1.99
C GLU A 209 -13.68 -14.29 -3.37
#